data_AF-A0A7S2Q7G5-F1
#
_entry.id   AF-A0A7S2Q7G5-F1
#
_cell.length_a   1.000
_cell.length_b   1.000
_cell.length_c   1.000
_cell.angle_alpha   90.00
_cell.angle_beta   90.00
_cell.angle_gamma   90.00
#
_symmetry.space_group_name_H-M   'P 1'
#
loop_
_entity.id
_entity.type
_entity.pdbx_description
1 polymer ?
#
loop_
_entity_poly.entity_id
_entity_poly.type
_entity_poly.pdbx_seq_one_letter_code
_entity_poly.pdbx_strand_id
1 'polypeptide(L)'
;RIAPLRGLRDFAGHFGLARTTTLPPEAVKAIKGLQRATAVYQDCKVIPPLVAKTFSMAQCKLNQTETVEVFKMSMHGMLQSVFASGSAEPAFSAAETARMQQVMHRQSHEFCTHPECEEATIPLLDHYTACYADALCVAQGASRGSIAFTGCRLALHRLFSSMMELEVRNMCATEPSTRAYCPELGVEMMSQHTSCWMETLQPLKGCSPECLATWQSMKRKYPVCSSMFAQQAVRSMGMQHRILQVMGVGVGLRRGMLRSQHEICIPLDSSGPHNSPYDHRSHYGGLQTFQV
;
A
#
# COMPACT_ATOMS: atom_id res chain seq x y z
N ARG A 1 11.25 -25.25 -14.71
CA ARG A 1 12.71 -25.45 -14.52
C ARG A 1 13.32 -24.09 -14.18
N ILE A 2 13.64 -23.84 -12.91
CA ILE A 2 14.20 -22.57 -12.44
C ILE A 2 15.66 -22.50 -12.90
N ALA A 3 16.06 -21.41 -13.58
CA ALA A 3 17.44 -21.20 -14.00
C ALA A 3 18.36 -21.17 -12.76
N PRO A 4 19.41 -22.01 -12.68
CA PRO A 4 20.23 -22.11 -11.48
C PRO A 4 21.19 -20.92 -11.39
N LEU A 5 21.09 -20.13 -10.32
CA LEU A 5 22.14 -19.37 -9.61
C LEU A 5 23.23 -18.56 -10.38
N ARG A 6 23.22 -18.49 -11.72
CA ARG A 6 24.29 -17.82 -12.50
C ARG A 6 24.43 -16.35 -12.11
N GLY A 7 23.32 -15.65 -11.91
CA GLY A 7 23.33 -14.22 -11.54
C GLY A 7 23.96 -13.90 -10.18
N LEU A 8 23.92 -14.81 -9.20
CA LEU A 8 24.55 -14.57 -7.89
C LEU A 8 26.07 -14.67 -7.95
N ARG A 9 26.60 -15.46 -8.90
CA ARG A 9 28.04 -15.60 -9.13
C ARG A 9 28.62 -14.36 -9.80
N ASP A 10 27.87 -13.74 -10.69
CA ASP A 10 28.25 -12.51 -11.38
C ASP A 10 28.17 -11.29 -10.45
N PHE A 11 27.18 -11.25 -9.55
CA PHE A 11 27.07 -10.21 -8.52
C PHE A 11 28.29 -10.18 -7.58
N ALA A 12 28.78 -11.34 -7.13
CA ALA A 12 29.98 -11.42 -6.29
C ALA A 12 31.27 -10.97 -7.02
N GLY A 13 31.34 -11.19 -8.34
CA GLY A 13 32.47 -10.76 -9.18
C GLY A 13 32.59 -9.24 -9.32
N HIS A 14 31.47 -8.50 -9.30
CA HIS A 14 31.46 -7.04 -9.41
C HIS A 14 31.90 -6.31 -8.13
N PHE A 15 31.79 -6.93 -6.95
CA PHE A 15 32.16 -6.30 -5.68
C PHE A 15 33.56 -6.70 -5.17
N GLY A 16 34.37 -7.37 -5.98
CA GLY A 16 35.74 -7.76 -5.57
C GLY A 16 35.79 -8.70 -4.36
N LEU A 17 34.68 -9.35 -4.01
CA LEU A 17 34.61 -10.30 -2.90
C LEU A 17 35.40 -11.55 -3.28
N ALA A 18 36.49 -11.81 -2.55
CA ALA A 18 37.37 -12.95 -2.75
C ALA A 18 36.57 -14.28 -2.79
N ARG A 19 36.94 -15.15 -3.73
CA ARG A 19 36.28 -16.43 -4.11
C ARG A 19 36.12 -17.47 -2.99
N THR A 20 36.50 -17.20 -1.75
CA THR A 20 36.61 -18.19 -0.67
C THR A 20 35.71 -17.92 0.53
N THR A 21 34.85 -16.90 0.51
CA THR A 21 33.90 -16.69 1.61
C THR A 21 32.76 -17.71 1.53
N THR A 22 32.88 -18.79 2.31
CA THR A 22 31.75 -19.65 2.65
C THR A 22 30.69 -18.79 3.32
N LEU A 23 29.51 -18.70 2.70
CA LEU A 23 28.39 -17.96 3.27
C LEU A 23 28.02 -18.56 4.63
N PRO A 24 27.69 -17.72 5.63
CA PRO A 24 27.20 -18.22 6.91
C PRO A 24 25.92 -19.05 6.69
N PRO A 25 25.69 -20.13 7.47
CA PRO A 25 24.51 -20.99 7.32
C PRO A 25 23.19 -20.23 7.27
N GLU A 26 23.07 -19.13 8.04
CA GLU A 26 21.88 -18.27 8.03
C GLU A 26 21.66 -17.57 6.69
N ALA A 27 22.72 -17.11 6.01
CA ALA A 27 22.60 -16.52 4.68
C ALA A 27 22.16 -17.57 3.65
N VAL A 28 22.67 -18.81 3.75
CA VAL A 28 22.23 -19.92 2.88
C VAL A 28 20.74 -20.25 3.09
N LYS A 29 20.29 -20.25 4.36
CA LYS A 29 18.88 -20.46 4.72
C LYS A 29 17.98 -19.34 4.17
N ALA A 30 18.40 -18.08 4.30
CA ALA A 30 17.69 -16.93 3.75
C ALA A 30 17.58 -16.97 2.21
N ILE A 31 18.68 -17.30 1.51
CA ILE A 31 18.68 -17.44 0.04
C ILE A 31 17.71 -18.54 -0.41
N LYS A 32 17.73 -19.71 0.25
CA LYS A 32 16.77 -20.79 -0.03
C LYS A 32 15.33 -20.37 0.22
N GLY A 33 15.09 -19.57 1.26
CA GLY A 33 13.78 -18.96 1.53
C GLY A 33 13.30 -18.06 0.39
N LEU A 34 14.16 -17.14 -0.07
CA LEU A 34 13.86 -16.24 -1.18
C LEU A 34 13.61 -16.99 -2.49
N GLN A 35 14.37 -18.05 -2.76
CA GLN A 35 14.14 -18.91 -3.94
C GLN A 35 12.78 -19.58 -3.90
N ARG A 36 12.36 -20.12 -2.74
CA ARG A 36 11.04 -20.72 -2.57
C ARG A 36 9.93 -19.68 -2.70
N ALA A 37 10.09 -18.50 -2.10
CA ALA A 37 9.15 -17.39 -2.24
C ALA A 37 9.02 -16.94 -3.71
N THR A 38 10.14 -16.90 -4.45
CA THR A 38 10.15 -16.58 -5.89
C THR A 38 9.40 -17.64 -6.69
N ALA A 39 9.57 -18.93 -6.38
CA ALA A 39 8.85 -20.01 -7.05
C ALA A 39 7.33 -19.88 -6.85
N VAL A 40 6.90 -19.68 -5.59
CA VAL A 40 5.49 -19.39 -5.25
C VAL A 40 4.98 -18.20 -6.04
N TYR A 41 5.74 -17.10 -6.10
CA TYR A 41 5.37 -15.92 -6.87
C TYR A 41 5.26 -16.18 -8.39
N GLN A 42 6.07 -17.07 -8.97
CA GLN A 42 5.91 -17.44 -10.38
C GLN A 42 4.63 -18.23 -10.63
N ASP A 43 4.26 -19.14 -9.72
CA ASP A 43 3.01 -19.90 -9.82
C ASP A 43 1.80 -18.95 -9.74
N CYS A 44 1.95 -17.86 -8.99
CA CYS A 44 0.95 -16.80 -8.88
C CYS A 44 0.71 -15.98 -10.14
N LYS A 45 1.59 -16.07 -11.14
CA LYS A 45 1.36 -15.44 -12.45
C LYS A 45 0.31 -16.16 -13.27
N VAL A 46 -0.06 -17.39 -12.90
CA VAL A 46 -1.15 -18.10 -13.54
C VAL A 46 -2.47 -17.50 -13.05
N ILE A 47 -3.00 -16.54 -13.81
CA ILE A 47 -4.29 -15.92 -13.56
C ILE A 47 -5.39 -16.96 -13.82
N PRO A 48 -6.38 -17.13 -12.92
CA PRO A 48 -7.51 -18.01 -13.16
C PRO A 48 -8.17 -17.73 -14.54
N PRO A 49 -8.50 -18.75 -15.35
CA PRO A 49 -9.01 -18.53 -16.72
C PRO A 49 -10.23 -17.61 -16.81
N LEU A 50 -11.11 -17.68 -15.81
CA LEU A 50 -12.30 -16.84 -15.71
C LEU A 50 -11.93 -15.35 -15.62
N VAL A 51 -10.87 -15.05 -14.87
CA VAL A 51 -10.36 -13.68 -14.66
C VAL A 51 -9.56 -13.22 -15.88
N ALA A 52 -8.78 -14.11 -16.50
CA ALA A 52 -8.04 -13.80 -17.71
C ALA A 52 -8.95 -13.32 -18.86
N LYS A 53 -10.16 -13.87 -18.96
CA LYS A 53 -11.15 -13.45 -19.96
C LYS A 53 -11.61 -12.01 -19.74
N THR A 54 -11.99 -11.63 -18.52
CA THR A 54 -12.46 -10.26 -18.26
C THR A 54 -11.34 -9.23 -18.39
N PHE A 55 -10.13 -9.55 -17.94
CA PHE A 55 -8.96 -8.67 -18.11
C PHE A 55 -8.43 -8.59 -19.55
N SER A 56 -8.92 -9.45 -20.44
CA SER A 56 -8.67 -9.32 -21.88
C SER A 56 -9.57 -8.28 -22.55
N MET A 57 -10.64 -7.82 -21.88
CA MET A 57 -11.48 -6.73 -22.35
C MET A 57 -10.72 -5.42 -22.25
N ALA A 58 -10.72 -4.63 -23.33
CA ALA A 58 -9.97 -3.37 -23.38
C ALA A 58 -10.41 -2.39 -22.27
N GLN A 59 -11.68 -2.43 -21.86
CA GLN A 59 -12.22 -1.53 -20.83
C GLN A 59 -11.79 -1.89 -19.41
N CYS A 60 -11.61 -3.18 -19.12
CA CYS A 60 -11.13 -3.66 -17.81
C CYS A 60 -9.61 -3.69 -17.72
N LYS A 61 -8.94 -3.54 -18.86
CA LYS A 61 -7.51 -3.33 -18.93
C LYS A 61 -7.24 -1.88 -18.56
N LEU A 62 -7.20 -1.60 -17.24
CA LEU A 62 -6.47 -0.44 -16.72
C LEU A 62 -5.20 -0.35 -17.53
N ASN A 63 -4.98 0.75 -18.27
CA ASN A 63 -3.89 0.87 -19.21
C ASN A 63 -2.57 0.69 -18.46
N GLN A 64 -2.12 -0.57 -18.37
CA GLN A 64 -1.14 -0.99 -17.37
C GLN A 64 0.14 -0.19 -17.53
N THR A 65 0.47 0.20 -18.76
CA THR A 65 1.61 1.06 -19.07
C THR A 65 1.44 2.46 -18.47
N GLU A 66 0.29 3.10 -18.62
CA GLU A 66 0.03 4.42 -18.05
C GLU A 66 -0.09 4.36 -16.52
N THR A 67 -0.79 3.37 -15.96
CA THR A 67 -0.90 3.19 -14.51
C THR A 67 0.46 2.88 -13.88
N VAL A 68 1.30 2.07 -14.54
CA VAL A 68 2.68 1.81 -14.10
C VAL A 68 3.52 3.07 -14.19
N GLU A 69 3.38 3.90 -15.22
CA GLU A 69 4.11 5.18 -15.27
C GLU A 69 3.63 6.15 -14.19
N VAL A 70 2.33 6.27 -13.91
CA VAL A 70 1.80 7.07 -12.79
C VAL A 70 2.33 6.53 -11.46
N PHE A 71 2.27 5.22 -11.24
CA PHE A 71 2.79 4.59 -10.02
C PHE A 71 4.31 4.73 -9.88
N LYS A 72 5.05 4.61 -10.98
CA LYS A 72 6.50 4.78 -11.04
C LYS A 72 6.91 6.22 -10.77
N MET A 73 6.21 7.21 -11.32
CA MET A 73 6.42 8.63 -10.99
C MET A 73 6.12 8.88 -9.51
N SER A 74 5.03 8.31 -8.98
CA SER A 74 4.63 8.40 -7.57
C SER A 74 5.68 7.79 -6.64
N MET A 75 6.12 6.57 -6.94
CA MET A 75 7.15 5.86 -6.19
C MET A 75 8.53 6.51 -6.33
N HIS A 76 8.88 7.04 -7.51
CA HIS A 76 10.16 7.71 -7.69
C HIS A 76 10.21 9.00 -6.88
N GLY A 77 9.13 9.79 -6.87
CA GLY A 77 8.99 10.97 -6.01
C GLY A 77 9.04 10.60 -4.52
N MET A 78 8.36 9.52 -4.11
CA MET A 78 8.40 9.01 -2.73
C MET A 78 9.80 8.51 -2.33
N LEU A 79 10.47 7.74 -3.19
CA LEU A 79 11.81 7.23 -2.89
C LEU A 79 12.83 8.37 -2.87
N GLN A 80 12.73 9.33 -3.80
CA GLN A 80 13.56 10.52 -3.76
C GLN A 80 13.33 11.34 -2.50
N SER A 81 12.09 11.55 -2.04
CA SER A 81 11.84 12.30 -0.80
C SER A 81 12.33 11.58 0.46
N VAL A 82 12.31 10.25 0.47
CA VAL A 82 12.86 9.44 1.58
C VAL A 82 14.38 9.45 1.60
N PHE A 83 15.06 9.48 0.44
CA PHE A 83 16.52 9.41 0.36
C PHE A 83 17.22 10.76 0.19
N ALA A 84 16.55 11.78 -0.32
CA ALA A 84 17.07 13.14 -0.44
C ALA A 84 16.74 13.92 0.83
N SER A 85 17.46 13.62 1.91
CA SER A 85 17.44 14.42 3.12
C SER A 85 18.03 15.81 2.84
N GLY A 86 17.20 16.77 2.41
CA GLY A 86 17.52 18.20 2.41
C GLY A 86 17.55 18.93 1.07
N SER A 87 17.22 18.32 -0.07
CA SER A 87 17.04 19.05 -1.33
C SER A 87 15.56 19.43 -1.52
N ALA A 88 15.31 20.65 -1.96
CA ALA A 88 13.97 21.16 -2.29
C ALA A 88 13.13 20.08 -2.99
N GLU A 89 11.90 19.87 -2.50
CA GLU A 89 11.01 18.86 -3.07
C GLU A 89 10.87 19.07 -4.58
N PRO A 90 11.00 18.02 -5.40
CA PRO A 90 10.67 18.13 -6.81
C PRO A 90 9.17 18.39 -6.92
N ALA A 91 8.81 19.67 -7.04
CA ALA A 91 7.45 20.07 -7.37
C ALA A 91 7.18 19.65 -8.82
N PHE A 92 6.13 18.84 -9.01
CA PHE A 92 5.63 18.59 -10.36
C PHE A 92 5.18 19.91 -10.97
N SER A 93 5.46 20.14 -12.24
CA SER A 93 4.92 21.31 -12.93
C SER A 93 3.39 21.26 -12.95
N ALA A 94 2.75 22.42 -13.10
CA ALA A 94 1.29 22.49 -13.23
C ALA A 94 0.78 21.66 -14.42
N ALA A 95 1.55 21.59 -15.52
CA ALA A 95 1.21 20.79 -16.69
C ALA A 95 1.31 19.27 -16.42
N GLU A 96 2.33 18.83 -15.69
CA GLU A 96 2.46 17.42 -15.27
C GLU A 96 1.34 17.02 -14.32
N THR A 97 1.03 17.89 -13.35
CA THR A 97 -0.06 17.68 -12.40
C THR A 97 -1.41 17.54 -13.12
N ALA A 98 -1.74 18.47 -14.02
CA ALA A 98 -2.97 18.43 -14.80
C ALA A 98 -3.06 17.16 -15.66
N ARG A 99 -1.94 16.74 -16.25
CA ARG A 99 -1.86 15.48 -17.02
C ARG A 99 -2.12 14.26 -16.14
N MET A 100 -1.53 14.19 -14.95
CA MET A 100 -1.73 13.07 -14.03
C MET A 100 -3.20 13.00 -13.56
N GLN A 101 -3.81 14.14 -13.23
CA GLN A 101 -5.22 14.20 -12.87
C GLN A 101 -6.12 13.75 -14.04
N GLN A 102 -5.85 14.22 -15.26
CA GLN A 102 -6.62 13.81 -16.44
C GLN A 102 -6.52 12.31 -16.73
N VAL A 103 -5.31 11.73 -16.61
CA VAL A 103 -5.10 10.28 -16.80
C VAL A 103 -5.87 9.51 -15.72
N MET A 104 -5.77 9.93 -14.45
CA MET A 104 -6.49 9.29 -13.36
C MET A 104 -8.02 9.38 -13.56
N HIS A 105 -8.53 10.55 -13.92
CA HIS A 105 -9.95 10.75 -14.19
C HIS A 105 -10.47 9.83 -15.30
N ARG A 106 -9.73 9.77 -16.43
CA ARG A 106 -10.09 8.91 -17.57
C ARG A 106 -10.08 7.43 -17.16
N GLN A 107 -9.04 6.98 -16.46
CA GLN A 107 -8.92 5.59 -16.03
C GLN A 107 -10.04 5.19 -15.06
N SER A 108 -10.32 6.01 -14.06
CA SER A 108 -11.44 5.78 -13.14
C SER A 108 -12.77 5.78 -13.89
N HIS A 109 -13.00 6.72 -14.80
CA HIS A 109 -14.23 6.75 -15.59
C HIS A 109 -14.41 5.52 -16.49
N GLU A 110 -13.38 5.12 -17.23
CA GLU A 110 -13.40 3.90 -18.06
C GLU A 110 -13.65 2.66 -17.22
N PHE A 111 -13.04 2.53 -16.04
CA PHE A 111 -13.27 1.40 -15.15
C PHE A 111 -14.70 1.40 -14.57
N CYS A 112 -15.15 2.55 -14.06
CA CYS A 112 -16.39 2.65 -13.29
C CYS A 112 -17.66 2.72 -14.14
N THR A 113 -17.53 2.91 -15.45
CA THR A 113 -18.65 2.79 -16.41
C THR A 113 -18.89 1.34 -16.86
N HIS A 114 -18.04 0.40 -16.43
CA HIS A 114 -18.08 -1.02 -16.78
C HIS A 114 -18.13 -1.89 -15.51
N PRO A 115 -19.33 -2.16 -14.95
CA PRO A 115 -19.46 -2.89 -13.69
C PRO A 115 -18.85 -4.31 -13.75
N GLU A 116 -18.79 -4.92 -14.93
CA GLU A 116 -18.10 -6.20 -15.15
C GLU A 116 -16.61 -6.15 -14.79
N CYS A 117 -15.99 -4.97 -14.86
CA CYS A 117 -14.59 -4.77 -14.48
C CYS A 117 -14.42 -4.80 -12.96
N GLU A 118 -15.32 -4.17 -12.21
CA GLU A 118 -15.33 -4.24 -10.74
C GLU A 118 -15.54 -5.69 -10.25
N GLU A 119 -16.55 -6.37 -10.80
CA GLU A 119 -16.91 -7.74 -10.44
C GLU A 119 -15.76 -8.74 -10.69
N ALA A 120 -15.00 -8.56 -11.77
CA ALA A 120 -13.85 -9.41 -12.06
C ALA A 120 -12.57 -9.02 -11.30
N THR A 121 -12.47 -7.77 -10.84
CA THR A 121 -11.29 -7.26 -10.14
C THR A 121 -11.19 -7.85 -8.73
N ILE A 122 -12.30 -7.97 -8.00
CA ILE A 122 -12.32 -8.56 -6.66
C ILE A 122 -11.71 -9.98 -6.60
N PRO A 123 -12.16 -10.97 -7.41
CA PRO A 123 -11.57 -12.31 -7.38
C PRO A 123 -10.13 -12.35 -7.91
N LEU A 124 -9.75 -11.44 -8.82
CA LEU A 124 -8.34 -11.31 -9.22
C LEU A 124 -7.48 -10.89 -8.04
N LEU A 125 -7.93 -9.87 -7.32
CA LEU A 125 -7.21 -9.34 -6.16
C LEU A 125 -7.12 -10.40 -5.08
N ASP A 126 -8.19 -11.14 -4.78
CA ASP A 126 -8.15 -12.22 -3.79
C ASP A 126 -7.12 -13.32 -4.14
N HIS A 127 -7.03 -13.70 -5.42
CA HIS A 127 -5.98 -14.60 -5.90
C HIS A 127 -4.58 -14.01 -5.67
N TYR A 128 -4.35 -12.75 -6.06
CA TYR A 128 -3.06 -12.10 -5.87
C TYR A 128 -2.67 -11.92 -4.40
N THR A 129 -3.62 -11.57 -3.53
CA THR A 129 -3.37 -11.36 -2.10
C THR A 129 -3.05 -12.67 -1.39
N ALA A 130 -3.73 -13.78 -1.73
CA ALA A 130 -3.40 -15.11 -1.24
C ALA A 130 -1.98 -15.52 -1.66
N CYS A 131 -1.65 -15.26 -2.92
CA CYS A 131 -0.35 -15.51 -3.50
C CYS A 131 0.79 -14.71 -2.85
N TYR A 132 0.57 -13.43 -2.65
CA TYR A 132 1.53 -12.54 -2.00
C TYR A 132 1.71 -12.92 -0.53
N ALA A 133 0.64 -13.30 0.17
CA ALA A 133 0.69 -13.85 1.51
C ALA A 133 1.54 -15.13 1.58
N ASP A 134 1.34 -16.08 0.67
CA ASP A 134 2.14 -17.31 0.61
C ASP A 134 3.64 -17.01 0.45
N ALA A 135 4.00 -16.12 -0.49
CA ALA A 135 5.39 -15.74 -0.73
C ALA A 135 6.04 -15.08 0.50
N LEU A 136 5.36 -14.14 1.15
CA LEU A 136 5.83 -13.49 2.38
C LEU A 136 5.99 -14.49 3.54
N CYS A 137 5.02 -15.39 3.72
CA CYS A 137 5.06 -16.38 4.80
C CYS A 137 6.16 -17.41 4.60
N VAL A 138 6.44 -17.84 3.36
CA VAL A 138 7.59 -18.71 3.06
C VAL A 138 8.91 -17.99 3.37
N ALA A 139 9.06 -16.72 2.97
CA ALA A 139 10.26 -15.93 3.24
C ALA A 139 10.49 -15.74 4.75
N GLN A 140 9.42 -15.52 5.52
CA GLN A 140 9.49 -15.37 6.97
C GLN A 140 9.77 -16.68 7.70
N GLY A 141 9.06 -17.76 7.32
CA GLY A 141 9.30 -19.09 7.89
C GLY A 141 10.75 -19.55 7.69
N ALA A 142 11.34 -19.23 6.54
CA ALA A 142 12.74 -19.50 6.27
C ALA A 142 13.72 -18.70 7.15
N SER A 143 13.41 -17.46 7.50
CA SER A 143 14.31 -16.61 8.28
C SER A 143 14.18 -16.82 9.79
N ARG A 144 12.96 -16.98 10.33
CA ARG A 144 12.73 -16.94 11.80
C ARG A 144 12.29 -18.27 12.42
N GLY A 145 11.85 -19.25 11.63
CA GLY A 145 11.47 -20.59 12.10
C GLY A 145 10.31 -20.68 13.11
N SER A 146 9.80 -19.55 13.62
CA SER A 146 8.83 -19.48 14.71
C SER A 146 7.40 -19.18 14.27
N ILE A 147 7.20 -18.75 13.02
CA ILE A 147 5.88 -18.36 12.51
C ILE A 147 5.28 -19.54 11.73
N ALA A 148 4.18 -20.09 12.23
CA ALA A 148 3.43 -21.13 11.53
C ALA A 148 2.87 -20.58 10.21
N PHE A 149 3.19 -21.25 9.10
CA PHE A 149 2.80 -20.83 7.75
C PHE A 149 1.30 -20.54 7.63
N THR A 150 0.45 -21.45 8.12
CA THR A 150 -1.02 -21.31 8.05
C THR A 150 -1.52 -20.05 8.74
N GLY A 151 -1.01 -19.76 9.95
CA GLY A 151 -1.40 -18.56 10.71
C GLY A 151 -0.95 -17.28 10.02
N CYS A 152 0.29 -17.26 9.51
CA CYS A 152 0.81 -16.15 8.72
C CYS A 152 -0.01 -15.91 7.45
N ARG A 153 -0.27 -16.98 6.67
CA ARG A 153 -1.01 -16.91 5.40
C ARG A 153 -2.40 -16.33 5.64
N LEU A 154 -3.14 -16.88 6.62
CA LEU A 154 -4.49 -16.42 6.93
C LEU A 154 -4.50 -14.95 7.36
N ALA A 155 -3.54 -14.54 8.19
CA ALA A 155 -3.42 -13.16 8.65
C ALA A 155 -3.11 -12.20 7.49
N LEU A 156 -2.10 -12.50 6.67
CA LEU A 156 -1.70 -11.66 5.54
C LEU A 156 -2.76 -11.63 4.44
N HIS A 157 -3.36 -12.76 4.10
CA HIS A 157 -4.39 -12.84 3.07
C HIS A 157 -5.61 -11.99 3.43
N ARG A 158 -6.20 -12.19 4.62
CA ARG A 158 -7.32 -11.37 5.11
C ARG A 158 -6.99 -9.88 5.11
N LEU A 159 -5.76 -9.56 5.50
CA LEU A 159 -5.29 -8.19 5.60
C LEU A 159 -5.17 -7.52 4.22
N PHE A 160 -4.54 -8.18 3.26
CA PHE A 160 -4.42 -7.66 1.90
C PHE A 160 -5.76 -7.64 1.16
N SER A 161 -6.59 -8.69 1.26
CA SER A 161 -7.90 -8.71 0.60
C SER A 161 -8.80 -7.57 1.09
N SER A 162 -8.83 -7.30 2.40
CA SER A 162 -9.59 -6.16 2.94
C SER A 162 -9.12 -4.80 2.43
N MET A 163 -7.82 -4.63 2.18
CA MET A 163 -7.26 -3.38 1.65
C MET A 163 -7.60 -3.21 0.17
N MET A 164 -7.42 -4.27 -0.61
CA MET A 164 -7.66 -4.28 -2.03
C MET A 164 -9.15 -4.07 -2.36
N GLU A 165 -10.04 -4.67 -1.58
CA GLU A 165 -11.48 -4.42 -1.71
C GLU A 165 -11.85 -2.95 -1.46
N LEU A 166 -11.23 -2.32 -0.45
CA LEU A 166 -11.43 -0.89 -0.20
C LEU A 166 -10.90 -0.04 -1.35
N GLU A 167 -9.74 -0.38 -1.90
CA GLU A 167 -9.15 0.34 -3.04
C GLU A 167 -10.06 0.31 -4.27
N VAL A 168 -10.62 -0.86 -4.60
CA VAL A 168 -11.56 -1.01 -5.71
C VAL A 168 -12.80 -0.15 -5.50
N ARG A 169 -13.38 -0.16 -4.30
CA ARG A 169 -14.53 0.69 -3.96
C ARG A 169 -14.18 2.18 -4.03
N ASN A 170 -12.97 2.54 -3.60
CA ASN A 170 -12.49 3.92 -3.64
C ASN A 170 -12.29 4.44 -5.07
N MET A 171 -11.92 3.56 -6.01
CA MET A 171 -11.67 3.93 -7.40
C MET A 171 -12.89 4.52 -8.10
N CYS A 172 -14.10 4.03 -7.74
CA CYS A 172 -15.37 4.50 -8.29
C CYS A 172 -16.14 5.48 -7.41
N ALA A 173 -15.61 5.81 -6.24
CA ALA A 173 -16.19 6.86 -5.43
C ALA A 173 -15.92 8.22 -6.08
N THR A 174 -16.96 9.06 -6.10
CA THR A 174 -16.90 10.40 -6.67
C THR A 174 -17.24 11.46 -5.64
N GLU A 175 -16.56 12.59 -5.67
CA GLU A 175 -16.90 13.75 -4.86
C GLU A 175 -18.12 14.48 -5.48
N PRO A 176 -19.24 14.66 -4.76
CA PRO A 176 -20.44 15.29 -5.32
C PRO A 176 -20.23 16.75 -5.77
N SER A 177 -19.36 17.50 -5.09
CA SER A 177 -19.14 18.93 -5.36
C SER A 177 -18.34 19.20 -6.63
N THR A 178 -17.39 18.31 -6.97
CA THR A 178 -16.45 18.51 -8.08
C THR A 178 -16.60 17.48 -9.19
N ARG A 179 -17.32 16.37 -8.94
CA ARG A 179 -17.39 15.17 -9.79
C ARG A 179 -16.03 14.51 -10.03
N ALA A 180 -15.01 14.84 -9.24
CA ALA A 180 -13.72 14.16 -9.27
C ALA A 180 -13.85 12.76 -8.67
N TYR A 181 -13.14 11.79 -9.23
CA TYR A 181 -12.99 10.48 -8.60
C TYR A 181 -12.04 10.59 -7.41
N CYS A 182 -12.27 9.82 -6.36
CA CYS A 182 -11.48 9.92 -5.13
C CYS A 182 -9.98 9.65 -5.28
N PRO A 183 -9.49 8.80 -6.19
CA PRO A 183 -8.05 8.68 -6.46
C PRO A 183 -7.39 9.98 -6.94
N GLU A 184 -8.15 10.90 -7.55
CA GLU A 184 -7.63 12.20 -8.00
C GLU A 184 -7.17 13.08 -6.83
N LEU A 185 -7.79 12.95 -5.65
CA LEU A 185 -7.32 13.61 -4.42
C LEU A 185 -5.91 13.16 -4.06
N GLY A 186 -5.61 11.87 -4.19
CA GLY A 186 -4.28 11.33 -3.93
C GLY A 186 -3.24 11.91 -4.90
N VAL A 187 -3.61 12.04 -6.19
CA VAL A 187 -2.77 12.68 -7.20
C VAL A 187 -2.55 14.16 -6.88
N GLU A 188 -3.59 14.91 -6.51
CA GLU A 188 -3.49 16.33 -6.16
C GLU A 188 -2.57 16.56 -4.96
N MET A 189 -2.76 15.78 -3.88
CA MET A 189 -1.93 15.82 -2.68
C MET A 189 -0.47 15.49 -3.01
N MET A 190 -0.23 14.40 -3.74
CA MET A 190 1.12 13.97 -4.09
C MET A 190 1.84 14.93 -5.04
N SER A 191 1.12 15.58 -5.96
CA SER A 191 1.75 16.42 -6.99
C SER A 191 1.94 17.87 -6.55
N GLN A 192 1.01 18.42 -5.76
CA GLN A 192 1.03 19.82 -5.33
C GLN A 192 1.50 20.01 -3.88
N HIS A 193 1.40 18.96 -3.06
CA HIS A 193 1.65 19.03 -1.62
C HIS A 193 2.41 17.79 -1.13
N THR A 194 3.49 17.41 -1.82
CA THR A 194 4.25 16.17 -1.60
C THR A 194 4.62 15.94 -0.13
N SER A 195 5.18 16.95 0.56
CA SER A 195 5.46 16.87 2.00
C SER A 195 4.24 16.47 2.82
N CYS A 196 3.10 17.12 2.56
CA CYS A 196 1.88 16.83 3.30
C CYS A 196 1.33 15.45 2.96
N TRP A 197 1.37 15.04 1.68
CA TRP A 197 1.02 13.68 1.29
C TRP A 197 1.84 12.64 2.06
N MET A 198 3.16 12.82 2.14
CA MET A 198 4.05 11.92 2.91
C MET A 198 3.69 11.86 4.40
N GLU A 199 3.38 13.00 5.02
CA GLU A 199 2.93 13.06 6.42
C GLU A 199 1.59 12.34 6.62
N THR A 200 0.63 12.52 5.70
CA THR A 200 -0.68 11.85 5.77
C THR A 200 -0.61 10.32 5.65
N LEU A 201 0.45 9.79 5.04
CA LEU A 201 0.72 8.34 5.00
C LEU A 201 1.28 7.80 6.32
N GLN A 202 1.63 8.67 7.27
CA GLN A 202 2.18 8.32 8.57
C GLN A 202 1.30 8.84 9.72
N PRO A 203 0.00 8.50 9.76
CA PRO A 203 -0.95 9.12 10.68
C PRO A 203 -0.58 9.00 12.16
N LEU A 204 0.22 8.02 12.60
CA LEU A 204 0.68 7.96 14.00
C LEU A 204 1.68 9.04 14.38
N LYS A 205 2.44 9.58 13.42
CA LYS A 205 3.38 10.67 13.69
C LYS A 205 2.67 12.00 13.89
N GLY A 206 1.48 12.20 13.32
CA GLY A 206 0.84 13.51 13.25
C GLY A 206 1.36 14.33 12.07
N CYS A 207 0.85 15.54 11.92
CA CYS A 207 1.20 16.42 10.81
C CYS A 207 1.73 17.77 11.30
N SER A 208 2.63 18.35 10.52
CA SER A 208 3.08 19.73 10.61
C SER A 208 1.90 20.69 10.49
N PRO A 209 2.01 21.92 11.05
CA PRO A 209 0.95 22.93 10.91
C PRO A 209 0.61 23.24 9.45
N GLU A 210 1.61 23.25 8.57
CA GLU A 210 1.47 23.48 7.13
C GLU A 210 0.67 22.35 6.47
N CYS A 211 1.04 21.08 6.73
CA CYS A 211 0.27 19.96 6.21
C CYS A 211 -1.15 19.91 6.78
N LEU A 212 -1.33 20.22 8.06
CA LEU A 212 -2.65 20.29 8.66
C LEU A 212 -3.54 21.31 7.93
N ALA A 213 -3.01 22.50 7.62
CA ALA A 213 -3.75 23.52 6.88
C ALA A 213 -4.14 23.04 5.46
N THR A 214 -3.20 22.41 4.74
CA THR A 214 -3.44 21.80 3.43
C THR A 214 -4.51 20.71 3.53
N TRP A 215 -4.40 19.80 4.49
CA TRP A 215 -5.37 18.72 4.70
C TRP A 215 -6.76 19.26 5.02
N GLN A 216 -6.89 20.30 5.85
CA GLN A 216 -8.18 20.95 6.11
C GLN A 216 -8.74 21.66 4.87
N SER A 217 -7.89 22.21 4.01
CA SER A 217 -8.30 22.74 2.71
C SER A 217 -8.88 21.63 1.82
N MET A 218 -8.16 20.49 1.70
CA MET A 218 -8.61 19.33 0.93
C MET A 218 -9.90 18.72 1.47
N LYS A 219 -10.04 18.59 2.79
CA LYS A 219 -11.29 18.12 3.42
C LYS A 219 -12.49 19.00 3.10
N ARG A 220 -12.30 20.32 2.98
CA ARG A 220 -13.37 21.24 2.60
C ARG A 220 -13.72 21.14 1.12
N LYS A 221 -12.72 20.95 0.26
CA LYS A 221 -12.89 20.82 -1.20
C LYS A 221 -13.49 19.46 -1.59
N TYR A 222 -13.04 18.39 -0.93
CA TYR A 222 -13.36 16.99 -1.21
C TYR A 222 -13.73 16.21 0.07
N PRO A 223 -14.86 16.52 0.74
CA PRO A 223 -15.23 15.90 2.01
C PRO A 223 -15.42 14.37 1.94
N VAL A 224 -16.04 13.85 0.87
CA VAL A 224 -16.26 12.39 0.72
C VAL A 224 -14.93 11.70 0.47
N CYS A 225 -14.17 12.19 -0.51
CA CYS A 225 -12.91 11.56 -0.89
C CYS A 225 -11.84 11.68 0.20
N SER A 226 -11.81 12.79 0.94
CA SER A 226 -10.88 12.96 2.06
C SER A 226 -11.20 12.00 3.21
N SER A 227 -12.47 11.72 3.48
CA SER A 227 -12.88 10.70 4.46
C SER A 227 -12.39 9.32 4.06
N MET A 228 -12.58 8.93 2.79
CA MET A 228 -12.14 7.62 2.27
C MET A 228 -10.62 7.49 2.25
N PHE A 229 -9.91 8.56 1.85
CA PHE A 229 -8.45 8.62 1.91
C PHE A 229 -7.93 8.49 3.34
N ALA A 230 -8.55 9.16 4.32
CA ALA A 230 -8.18 9.03 5.72
C ALA A 230 -8.38 7.61 6.25
N GLN A 231 -9.54 7.00 5.96
CA GLN A 231 -9.83 5.62 6.35
C GLN A 231 -8.80 4.65 5.75
N GLN A 232 -8.45 4.84 4.47
CA GLN A 232 -7.45 4.04 3.78
C GLN A 232 -6.07 4.19 4.42
N ALA A 233 -5.60 5.41 4.66
CA ALA A 233 -4.29 5.64 5.27
C ALA A 233 -4.19 5.05 6.70
N VAL A 234 -5.22 5.23 7.54
CA VAL A 234 -5.27 4.61 8.88
C VAL A 234 -5.25 3.08 8.79
N ARG A 235 -6.02 2.50 7.86
CA ARG A 235 -6.05 1.04 7.64
C ARG A 235 -4.71 0.52 7.13
N SER A 236 -4.08 1.18 6.17
CA SER A 236 -2.77 0.82 5.62
C SER A 236 -1.67 0.87 6.68
N MET A 237 -1.68 1.89 7.56
CA MET A 237 -0.73 1.95 8.66
C MET A 237 -1.01 0.88 9.72
N GLY A 238 -2.27 0.68 10.09
CA GLY A 238 -2.70 -0.41 10.98
C GLY A 238 -2.28 -1.79 10.44
N MET A 239 -2.39 -1.97 9.12
CA MET A 239 -1.88 -3.13 8.38
C MET A 239 -0.37 -3.27 8.56
N GLN A 240 0.40 -2.24 8.22
CA GLN A 240 1.86 -2.28 8.32
C GLN A 240 2.31 -2.69 9.74
N HIS A 241 1.65 -2.16 10.77
CA HIS A 241 1.91 -2.54 12.15
C HIS A 241 1.54 -3.99 12.45
N ARG A 242 0.39 -4.50 11.98
CA ARG A 242 0.02 -5.91 12.14
C ARG A 242 1.01 -6.83 11.43
N ILE A 243 1.48 -6.47 10.23
CA ILE A 243 2.52 -7.22 9.51
C ILE A 243 3.81 -7.23 10.34
N LEU A 244 4.26 -6.07 10.84
CA LEU A 244 5.44 -5.99 11.71
C LEU A 244 5.31 -6.85 12.97
N GLN A 245 4.13 -6.85 13.60
CA GLN A 245 3.82 -7.69 14.75
C GLN A 245 3.86 -9.19 14.40
N VAL A 246 3.20 -9.60 13.31
CA VAL A 246 3.23 -10.98 12.81
C VAL A 246 4.66 -11.40 12.49
N MET A 247 5.46 -10.49 11.94
CA MET A 247 6.88 -10.71 11.67
C MET A 247 7.70 -10.86 12.96
N GLY A 248 7.18 -10.58 14.15
CA GLY A 248 7.95 -10.53 15.39
C GLY A 248 8.91 -9.34 15.44
N VAL A 249 8.70 -8.32 14.60
CA VAL A 249 9.32 -7.01 14.75
C VAL A 249 8.43 -6.23 15.72
N GLY A 250 8.54 -6.59 17.00
CA GLY A 250 7.80 -5.95 18.08
C GLY A 250 8.27 -4.52 18.26
N VAL A 251 7.78 -3.59 17.44
CA VAL A 251 7.80 -2.17 17.81
C VAL A 251 6.88 -2.08 19.01
N GLY A 252 7.40 -1.64 20.16
CA GLY A 252 6.66 -1.49 21.43
C GLY A 252 5.57 -0.43 21.39
N LEU A 253 4.72 -0.45 20.36
CA LEU A 253 3.56 0.41 20.22
C LEU A 253 2.52 -0.06 21.24
N ARG A 254 2.29 0.80 22.23
CA ARG A 254 1.22 0.65 23.20
C ARG A 254 -0.10 0.38 22.46
N ARG A 255 -0.81 -0.66 22.89
CA ARG A 255 -2.02 -1.26 22.30
C ARG A 255 -3.24 -0.32 22.13
N GLY A 256 -3.08 0.99 22.29
CA GLY A 256 -4.17 1.97 22.40
C GLY A 256 -4.08 3.18 21.46
N MET A 257 -3.26 3.17 20.41
CA MET A 257 -3.14 4.31 19.48
C MET A 257 -3.75 4.04 18.10
N LEU A 258 -4.82 3.25 18.00
CA LEU A 258 -5.61 3.24 16.78
C LEU A 258 -6.46 4.51 16.78
N ARG A 259 -5.96 5.55 16.12
CA ARG A 259 -6.61 6.85 15.95
C ARG A 259 -7.98 6.69 15.28
N SER A 260 -8.84 7.71 15.42
CA SER A 260 -10.11 7.80 14.68
C SER A 260 -9.88 7.54 13.19
N GLN A 261 -10.72 6.72 12.57
CA GLN A 261 -10.59 6.35 11.16
C GLN A 261 -10.73 7.54 10.18
N HIS A 262 -11.07 8.73 10.69
CA HIS A 262 -11.32 9.94 9.90
C HIS A 262 -10.26 11.04 10.08
N GLU A 263 -9.26 10.82 10.93
CA GLU A 263 -8.24 11.83 11.26
C GLU A 263 -6.82 11.28 11.06
N ILE A 264 -6.21 11.65 9.94
CA ILE A 264 -4.81 11.31 9.60
C ILE A 264 -3.82 12.41 9.99
N CYS A 265 -4.28 13.66 10.04
CA CYS A 265 -3.49 14.80 10.47
C CYS A 265 -4.08 15.41 11.74
N ILE A 266 -3.31 15.30 12.82
CA ILE A 266 -3.53 15.96 14.11
C ILE A 266 -2.31 16.88 14.31
N PRO A 267 -2.47 18.07 14.91
CA PRO A 267 -1.35 18.89 15.30
C PRO A 267 -0.27 18.07 16.02
N LEU A 268 0.99 18.24 15.60
CA LEU A 268 2.16 17.86 16.37
C LEU A 268 2.25 18.77 17.61
N ASP A 269 1.31 18.65 18.56
CA ASP A 269 1.37 19.47 19.76
C ASP A 269 2.63 19.12 20.57
N SER A 270 3.41 20.17 20.81
CA SER A 270 4.66 20.21 21.54
C SER A 270 4.50 19.67 22.96
N SER A 271 5.07 18.49 23.22
CA SER A 271 5.53 18.04 24.56
C SER A 271 4.51 17.80 25.69
N GLY A 272 3.19 17.82 25.44
CA GLY A 272 2.21 17.42 26.47
C GLY A 272 2.03 15.89 26.54
N PRO A 273 2.11 15.23 27.72
CA PRO A 273 1.73 13.82 27.82
C PRO A 273 0.25 13.68 27.44
N HIS A 274 -0.01 13.07 26.29
CA HIS A 274 -1.35 12.84 25.73
C HIS A 274 -2.24 12.01 26.67
N ASN A 275 -3.04 12.69 27.48
CA ASN A 275 -4.36 12.23 27.89
C ASN A 275 -5.38 12.93 26.98
N SER A 276 -5.58 12.39 25.78
CA SER A 276 -6.61 12.92 24.87
C SER A 276 -7.99 12.43 25.35
N PRO A 277 -8.97 13.32 25.62
CA PRO A 277 -10.31 12.95 26.06
C PRO A 277 -11.21 12.68 24.85
N TYR A 278 -10.74 11.93 23.85
CA TYR A 278 -11.63 11.47 22.80
C TYR A 278 -12.48 10.32 23.34
N ASP A 279 -13.72 10.65 23.68
CA ASP A 279 -14.77 9.70 24.04
C ASP A 279 -15.05 8.78 22.83
N HIS A 280 -14.74 7.49 22.98
CA HIS A 280 -14.97 6.45 21.97
C HIS A 280 -16.46 6.07 21.82
N ARG A 281 -17.40 6.87 22.36
CA ARG A 281 -18.84 6.64 22.17
C ARG A 281 -19.33 7.18 20.83
N SER A 282 -19.64 6.22 19.95
CA SER A 282 -20.66 6.22 18.89
C SER A 282 -20.14 5.90 17.50
N HIS A 283 -20.81 4.89 16.91
CA HIS A 283 -20.75 4.39 15.54
C HIS A 283 -19.64 3.39 15.17
N TYR A 284 -19.45 2.35 16.00
CA TYR A 284 -19.20 1.01 15.44
C TYR A 284 -20.55 0.32 15.20
N GLY A 285 -21.14 0.55 14.03
CA GLY A 285 -22.17 -0.33 13.51
C GLY A 285 -21.54 -1.65 13.07
N GLY A 286 -21.68 -2.69 13.89
CA GLY A 286 -21.66 -4.10 13.45
C GLY A 286 -20.34 -4.65 12.87
N LEU A 287 -19.31 -4.83 13.70
CA LEU A 287 -18.36 -5.93 13.49
C LEU A 287 -18.80 -7.09 14.39
N GLN A 288 -19.56 -8.02 13.83
CA GLN A 288 -19.87 -9.29 14.48
C GLN A 288 -18.55 -10.02 14.77
N THR A 289 -18.29 -10.25 16.05
CA THR A 289 -17.30 -11.21 16.52
C THR A 289 -17.74 -12.60 16.06
N PHE A 290 -17.08 -13.13 15.03
CA PHE A 290 -17.10 -14.57 14.78
C PHE A 290 -16.17 -15.24 15.79
N GLN A 291 -16.77 -15.91 16.77
CA GLN A 291 -16.08 -16.95 17.53
C GLN A 291 -15.84 -18.12 16.57
N VAL A 292 -14.60 -18.63 16.58
CA VAL A 292 -14.19 -19.86 15.90
C VAL A 292 -14.67 -21.05 16.70
#